data_AF-A0A9E5NH10-F1
#
_entry.id   AF-A0A9E5NH10-F1
#
_cell.length_a   1.000
_cell.length_b   1.000
_cell.length_c   1.000
_cell.angle_alpha   90.00
_cell.angle_beta   90.00
_cell.angle_gamma   90.00
#
_symmetry.space_group_name_H-M   'P 1'
#
loop_
_entity.id
_entity.type
_entity.pdbx_description
1 polymer ?
#
loop_
_entity_poly.entity_id
_entity_poly.type
_entity_poly.pdbx_seq_one_letter_code
_entity_poly.pdbx_strand_id
1 'polypeptide(L)'
;MPTLGTTAPATLAGTFAMADAEIISATVLLQLANPGAPVFHSVMQGWADPRSGDYVPYPLDDRCRYAPVEMAHHWGMPSFGGAFGTESAEPGTWQAAADVALDPLLVALTGAEWVTGIGLSSNFTLLHPEAIILDDDLYHRARYSLMDMEITPETLAVDVIGAVGPGGHFLAQKHTRKHMRAAMKPALTHHRGPSGKYRDPREVAREKVQWILTNY
;
A
#
# COMPACT_ATOMS: atom_id res chain seq x y z
N MET A 1 1.75 11.86 15.32
CA MET A 1 2.82 10.99 14.78
C MET A 1 3.94 10.95 15.81
N PRO A 2 3.93 9.97 16.72
CA PRO A 2 5.01 9.81 17.67
C PRO A 2 6.32 9.43 16.96
N THR A 3 7.40 10.15 17.27
CA THR A 3 8.74 9.89 16.72
C THR A 3 9.63 9.32 17.81
N LEU A 4 10.06 8.08 17.64
CA LEU A 4 10.89 7.36 18.60
C LEU A 4 12.20 8.11 18.83
N GLY A 5 12.48 8.43 20.10
CA GLY A 5 13.71 9.11 20.51
C GLY A 5 13.60 10.64 20.55
N THR A 6 12.48 11.23 20.11
CA THR A 6 12.25 12.69 20.19
C THR A 6 10.94 13.01 20.89
N THR A 7 9.81 12.81 20.20
CA THR A 7 8.47 13.08 20.75
C THR A 7 7.85 11.86 21.44
N ALA A 8 8.50 10.70 21.36
CA ALA A 8 8.12 9.46 22.03
C ALA A 8 9.34 8.70 22.58
N PRO A 9 9.15 7.76 23.53
CA PRO A 9 10.22 6.89 24.00
C PRO A 9 10.98 6.19 22.85
N ALA A 10 12.26 5.91 23.03
CA ALA A 10 13.06 5.22 22.02
C ALA A 10 12.74 3.70 21.89
N THR A 11 11.62 3.24 22.44
CA THR A 11 11.18 1.83 22.40
C THR A 11 9.78 1.76 21.80
N LEU A 12 9.55 0.82 20.89
CA LEU A 12 8.26 0.67 20.19
C LEU A 12 7.08 0.49 21.17
N ALA A 13 7.22 -0.39 22.15
CA ALA A 13 6.17 -0.64 23.14
C ALA A 13 5.82 0.63 23.96
N GLY A 14 6.84 1.38 24.39
CA GLY A 14 6.63 2.64 25.10
C GLY A 14 5.97 3.70 24.22
N THR A 15 6.37 3.79 22.96
CA THR A 15 5.76 4.69 21.97
C THR A 15 4.31 4.34 21.72
N PHE A 16 3.98 3.07 21.50
CA PHE A 16 2.60 2.65 21.30
C PHE A 16 1.73 2.90 22.53
N ALA A 17 2.21 2.58 23.74
CA ALA A 17 1.46 2.85 24.97
C ALA A 17 1.18 4.36 25.16
N MET A 18 2.17 5.21 24.90
CA MET A 18 2.02 6.66 24.99
C MET A 18 1.05 7.19 23.93
N ALA A 19 1.22 6.79 22.67
CA ALA A 19 0.40 7.24 21.56
C ALA A 19 -1.06 6.77 21.70
N ASP A 20 -1.28 5.55 22.19
CA ASP A 20 -2.62 5.06 22.50
C ASP A 20 -3.29 5.94 23.56
N ALA A 21 -2.57 6.25 24.65
CA ALA A 21 -3.10 7.13 25.69
C ALA A 21 -3.46 8.52 25.17
N GLU A 22 -2.68 9.09 24.24
CA GLU A 22 -3.00 10.37 23.59
C GLU A 22 -4.30 10.29 22.78
N ILE A 23 -4.45 9.26 21.94
CA ILE A 23 -5.63 9.07 21.09
C ILE A 23 -6.88 8.82 21.93
N ILE A 24 -6.78 7.99 22.98
CA ILE A 24 -7.91 7.69 23.86
C ILE A 24 -8.29 8.91 24.70
N SER A 25 -7.33 9.70 25.18
CA SER A 25 -7.61 10.97 25.86
C SER A 25 -8.39 11.93 24.97
N ALA A 26 -7.96 12.12 23.71
CA ALA A 26 -8.67 12.94 22.74
C ALA A 26 -10.07 12.37 22.43
N THR A 27 -10.18 11.06 22.30
CA THR A 27 -11.47 10.38 22.05
C THR A 27 -12.44 10.60 23.21
N VAL A 28 -12.00 10.43 24.45
CA VAL A 28 -12.83 10.70 25.64
C VAL A 28 -13.32 12.15 25.65
N LEU A 29 -12.43 13.11 25.36
CA LEU A 29 -12.81 14.52 25.28
C LEU A 29 -13.90 14.76 24.21
N LEU A 30 -13.74 14.17 23.02
CA LEU A 30 -14.72 14.29 21.94
C LEU A 30 -16.07 13.65 22.34
N GLN A 31 -16.05 12.48 22.98
CA GLN A 31 -17.27 11.80 23.43
C GLN A 31 -17.97 12.54 24.58
N LEU A 32 -17.22 13.22 25.46
CA LEU A 32 -17.80 14.07 26.50
C LEU A 32 -18.46 15.32 25.93
N ALA A 33 -17.86 15.91 24.89
CA ALA A 33 -18.42 17.09 24.21
C ALA A 33 -19.63 16.75 23.33
N ASN A 34 -19.58 15.61 22.63
CA ASN A 34 -20.65 15.14 21.75
C ASN A 34 -20.68 13.60 21.69
N PRO A 35 -21.50 12.95 22.54
CA PRO A 35 -21.59 11.49 22.59
C PRO A 35 -22.00 10.89 21.23
N GLY A 36 -21.24 9.90 20.78
CA GLY A 36 -21.44 9.23 19.48
C GLY A 36 -20.72 9.91 18.31
N ALA A 37 -19.90 10.95 18.56
CA ALA A 37 -19.08 11.53 17.51
C ALA A 37 -18.15 10.47 16.87
N PRO A 38 -18.06 10.39 15.53
CA PRO A 38 -17.18 9.44 14.87
C PRO A 38 -15.71 9.84 15.07
N VAL A 39 -14.88 8.90 15.51
CA VAL A 39 -13.45 9.11 15.75
C VAL A 39 -12.68 7.89 15.24
N PHE A 40 -11.59 8.15 14.51
CA PHE A 40 -10.62 7.12 14.16
C PHE A 40 -9.53 7.04 15.22
N HIS A 41 -9.07 5.83 15.51
CA HIS A 41 -7.79 5.65 16.18
C HIS A 41 -6.69 5.77 15.12
N SER A 42 -5.72 6.66 15.34
CA SER A 42 -4.67 6.93 14.36
C SER A 42 -3.32 7.06 15.05
N VAL A 43 -2.50 6.03 14.89
CA VAL A 43 -1.09 6.07 15.30
C VAL A 43 -0.23 5.74 14.09
N MET A 44 0.68 6.66 13.77
CA MET A 44 1.72 6.49 12.77
C MET A 44 3.04 6.84 13.42
N GLN A 45 3.81 5.82 13.76
CA GLN A 45 5.13 5.95 14.34
C GLN A 45 6.18 6.24 13.27
N GLY A 46 7.20 6.99 13.65
CA GLY A 46 8.45 7.10 12.91
C GLY A 46 9.64 7.09 13.86
N TRP A 47 10.85 7.18 13.32
CA TRP A 47 12.09 7.13 14.08
C TRP A 47 12.86 8.44 13.90
N ALA A 48 13.63 8.83 14.89
CA ALA A 48 14.65 9.85 14.71
C ALA A 48 15.96 9.18 14.30
N ASP A 49 16.60 9.68 13.23
CA ASP A 49 17.97 9.29 12.92
C ASP A 49 18.90 9.72 14.07
N PRO A 50 19.70 8.81 14.66
CA PRO A 50 20.50 9.12 15.84
C PRO A 50 21.67 10.07 15.55
N ARG A 51 22.01 10.32 14.28
CA ARG A 51 23.11 11.23 13.88
C ARG A 51 22.59 12.61 13.49
N SER A 52 21.58 12.68 12.63
CA SER A 52 21.06 13.95 12.13
C SER A 52 19.88 14.48 12.95
N GLY A 53 19.14 13.59 13.63
CA GLY A 53 17.87 13.91 14.28
C GLY A 53 16.70 13.99 13.30
N ASP A 54 16.91 13.67 12.01
CA ASP A 54 15.87 13.70 11.00
C ASP A 54 14.82 12.62 11.23
N TYR A 55 13.63 12.84 10.68
CA TYR A 55 12.55 11.87 10.72
C TYR A 55 12.79 10.77 9.68
N VAL A 56 12.71 9.51 10.11
CA VAL A 56 12.87 8.30 9.30
C VAL A 56 11.56 7.50 9.37
N PRO A 57 10.80 7.38 8.27
CA PRO A 57 9.55 6.62 8.25
C PRO A 57 9.70 5.12 8.06
N TYR A 58 10.74 4.67 7.36
CA TYR A 58 10.95 3.27 7.00
C TYR A 58 12.36 2.82 7.39
N PRO A 59 12.62 2.51 8.67
CA PRO A 59 13.86 1.86 9.06
C PRO A 59 13.88 0.42 8.53
N LEU A 60 15.08 -0.17 8.45
CA LEU A 60 15.20 -1.59 8.09
C LEU A 60 14.45 -2.51 9.07
N ASP A 61 14.43 -2.15 10.35
CA ASP A 61 13.67 -2.84 11.40
C ASP A 61 12.38 -2.07 11.70
N ASP A 62 11.37 -2.29 10.87
CA ASP A 62 10.03 -1.72 11.02
C ASP A 62 9.03 -2.76 11.57
N ARG A 63 9.47 -3.53 12.57
CA ARG A 63 8.62 -4.53 13.20
C ARG A 63 7.39 -3.85 13.83
N CYS A 64 6.27 -4.57 13.82
CA CYS A 64 5.01 -4.11 14.40
C CYS A 64 4.46 -2.82 13.76
N ARG A 65 4.87 -2.49 12.53
CA ARG A 65 4.44 -1.26 11.85
C ARG A 65 2.93 -1.01 11.90
N TYR A 66 2.16 -2.07 11.71
CA TYR A 66 0.71 -2.06 11.64
C TYR A 66 0.00 -2.51 12.92
N ALA A 67 0.72 -2.68 14.03
CA ALA A 67 0.13 -2.96 15.34
C ALA A 67 -0.92 -1.91 15.77
N PRO A 68 -0.80 -0.60 15.42
CA PRO A 68 -1.86 0.37 15.65
C PRO A 68 -3.25 -0.03 15.15
N VAL A 69 -3.35 -0.82 14.07
CA VAL A 69 -4.64 -1.27 13.53
C VAL A 69 -5.32 -2.21 14.52
N GLU A 70 -4.58 -3.19 15.06
CA GLU A 70 -5.12 -4.10 16.08
C GLU A 70 -5.46 -3.35 17.39
N MET A 71 -4.67 -2.33 17.75
CA MET A 71 -4.97 -1.47 18.89
C MET A 71 -6.28 -0.70 18.70
N ALA A 72 -6.52 -0.15 17.50
CA ALA A 72 -7.78 0.50 17.15
C ALA A 72 -8.97 -0.45 17.31
N HIS A 73 -8.85 -1.65 16.75
CA HIS A 73 -9.90 -2.67 16.84
C HIS A 73 -10.13 -3.17 18.27
N HIS A 74 -9.09 -3.21 19.12
CA HIS A 74 -9.23 -3.52 20.55
C HIS A 74 -10.14 -2.51 21.27
N TRP A 75 -10.05 -1.24 20.91
CA TRP A 75 -10.93 -0.18 21.42
C TRP A 75 -12.32 -0.17 20.76
N GLY A 76 -12.58 -1.06 19.80
CA GLY A 76 -13.81 -1.06 19.01
C GLY A 76 -13.91 0.15 18.07
N MET A 77 -12.77 0.74 17.71
CA MET A 77 -12.67 1.92 16.86
C MET A 77 -12.13 1.57 15.47
N PRO A 78 -12.52 2.32 14.42
CA PRO A 78 -11.89 2.18 13.12
C PRO A 78 -10.47 2.75 13.15
N SER A 79 -9.57 2.14 12.41
CA SER A 79 -8.18 2.56 12.24
C SER A 79 -8.04 3.53 11.07
N PHE A 80 -7.37 4.66 11.31
CA PHE A 80 -6.79 5.50 10.26
C PHE A 80 -5.26 5.36 10.29
N GLY A 81 -4.76 4.44 9.47
CA GLY A 81 -3.35 4.04 9.46
C GLY A 81 -2.51 4.84 8.46
N GLY A 82 -1.21 4.88 8.73
CA GLY A 82 -0.22 5.32 7.75
C GLY A 82 0.17 4.15 6.85
N ALA A 83 0.04 4.33 5.55
CA ALA A 83 0.67 3.51 4.52
C ALA A 83 1.32 4.47 3.53
N PHE A 84 2.23 4.02 2.67
CA PHE A 84 2.86 4.87 1.67
C PHE A 84 3.62 6.08 2.26
N GLY A 85 4.08 6.99 1.41
CA GLY A 85 4.77 8.21 1.80
C GLY A 85 6.23 7.99 2.21
N THR A 86 7.14 8.12 1.26
CA THR A 86 8.58 7.82 1.45
C THR A 86 9.39 9.05 1.92
N GLU A 87 10.58 8.80 2.47
CA GLU A 87 11.58 9.86 2.68
C GLU A 87 12.28 10.29 1.38
N SER A 88 12.17 9.48 0.32
CA SER A 88 12.83 9.76 -0.95
C SER A 88 12.41 11.12 -1.49
N ALA A 89 13.37 11.90 -1.99
CA ALA A 89 13.10 13.24 -2.54
C ALA A 89 12.39 13.19 -3.91
N GLU A 90 12.56 12.10 -4.65
CA GLU A 90 12.10 11.97 -6.03
C GLU A 90 11.31 10.67 -6.22
N PRO A 91 10.26 10.69 -7.05
CA PRO A 91 9.51 9.48 -7.38
C PRO A 91 10.31 8.54 -8.29
N GLY A 92 10.02 7.24 -8.19
CA GLY A 92 10.60 6.21 -9.07
C GLY A 92 12.04 5.81 -8.74
N THR A 93 12.59 6.24 -7.60
CA THR A 93 13.87 5.73 -7.08
C THR A 93 13.68 4.34 -6.45
N TRP A 94 14.78 3.62 -6.22
CA TRP A 94 14.72 2.36 -5.47
C TRP A 94 14.16 2.57 -4.06
N GLN A 95 14.56 3.64 -3.37
CA GLN A 95 14.06 3.97 -2.02
C GLN A 95 12.55 4.23 -2.02
N ALA A 96 12.07 5.06 -2.96
CA ALA A 96 10.65 5.36 -3.08
C ALA A 96 9.80 4.11 -3.30
N ALA A 97 10.34 3.10 -4.00
CA ALA A 97 9.67 1.82 -4.17
C ALA A 97 9.82 0.90 -2.95
N ALA A 98 11.03 0.77 -2.40
CA ALA A 98 11.36 -0.19 -1.36
C ALA A 98 10.66 0.13 -0.03
N ASP A 99 10.60 1.40 0.32
CA ASP A 99 9.95 1.89 1.56
C ASP A 99 8.50 1.42 1.63
N VAL A 100 7.74 1.62 0.56
CA VAL A 100 6.28 1.46 0.56
C VAL A 100 5.80 0.15 -0.07
N ALA A 101 6.72 -0.69 -0.60
CA ALA A 101 6.39 -1.88 -1.39
C ALA A 101 5.46 -2.87 -0.68
N LEU A 102 5.64 -3.05 0.64
CA LEU A 102 4.90 -4.04 1.43
C LEU A 102 3.65 -3.45 2.09
N ASP A 103 3.55 -2.14 2.14
CA ASP A 103 2.51 -1.43 2.88
C ASP A 103 1.10 -1.86 2.50
N PRO A 104 0.68 -1.78 1.22
CA PRO A 104 -0.71 -2.05 0.88
C PRO A 104 -1.11 -3.50 1.18
N LEU A 105 -0.17 -4.44 1.17
CA LEU A 105 -0.45 -5.83 1.51
C LEU A 105 -0.58 -6.01 3.03
N LEU A 106 0.40 -5.52 3.80
CA LEU A 106 0.44 -5.70 5.25
C LEU A 106 -0.67 -4.93 5.95
N VAL A 107 -0.98 -3.72 5.50
CA VAL A 107 -2.07 -2.91 6.07
C VAL A 107 -3.44 -3.50 5.76
N ALA A 108 -3.62 -4.11 4.58
CA ALA A 108 -4.86 -4.77 4.24
C ALA A 108 -5.04 -6.09 5.01
N LEU A 109 -3.96 -6.83 5.27
CA LEU A 109 -4.00 -8.05 6.09
C LEU A 109 -4.33 -7.76 7.57
N THR A 110 -4.00 -6.58 8.06
CA THR A 110 -4.38 -6.13 9.41
C THR A 110 -5.78 -5.52 9.47
N GLY A 111 -6.41 -5.27 8.32
CA GLY A 111 -7.81 -4.85 8.25
C GLY A 111 -8.06 -3.37 8.54
N ALA A 112 -7.11 -2.47 8.22
CA ALA A 112 -7.32 -1.04 8.43
C ALA A 112 -8.47 -0.49 7.56
N GLU A 113 -9.36 0.31 8.16
CA GLU A 113 -10.50 0.90 7.46
C GLU A 113 -10.09 2.04 6.51
N TRP A 114 -9.04 2.78 6.86
CA TRP A 114 -8.55 3.90 6.05
C TRP A 114 -7.02 3.99 6.14
N VAL A 115 -6.38 4.25 4.99
CA VAL A 115 -4.95 4.58 4.90
C VAL A 115 -4.68 5.91 4.18
N THR A 116 -3.58 6.56 4.51
CA THR A 116 -3.11 7.79 3.84
C THR A 116 -1.81 7.56 3.05
N GLY A 117 -1.12 8.61 2.61
CA GLY A 117 0.28 8.59 2.17
C GLY A 117 0.53 8.45 0.67
N ILE A 118 -0.48 8.08 -0.13
CA ILE A 118 -0.34 7.90 -1.58
C ILE A 118 0.23 9.17 -2.24
N GLY A 119 1.33 8.99 -2.98
CA GLY A 119 2.01 10.03 -3.73
C GLY A 119 2.92 10.94 -2.92
N LEU A 120 3.00 10.76 -1.60
CA LEU A 120 3.81 11.62 -0.74
C LEU A 120 5.29 11.19 -0.74
N SER A 121 6.17 12.18 -0.64
CA SER A 121 7.61 12.06 -0.62
C SER A 121 8.22 13.06 0.36
N SER A 122 9.55 13.08 0.49
CA SER A 122 10.26 14.03 1.34
C SER A 122 9.68 14.09 2.76
N ASN A 123 9.50 12.92 3.39
CA ASN A 123 8.90 12.80 4.72
C ASN A 123 7.48 13.38 4.79
N PHE A 124 6.63 12.99 3.85
CA PHE A 124 5.22 13.38 3.78
C PHE A 124 4.95 14.86 3.47
N THR A 125 5.99 15.64 3.11
CA THR A 125 5.86 17.10 2.92
C THR A 125 5.61 17.51 1.47
N LEU A 126 5.88 16.62 0.52
CA LEU A 126 5.73 16.90 -0.90
C LEU A 126 4.88 15.84 -1.58
N LEU A 127 3.95 16.26 -2.43
CA LEU A 127 3.13 15.36 -3.25
C LEU A 127 3.68 15.36 -4.68
N HIS A 128 4.05 14.18 -5.18
CA HIS A 128 4.34 14.01 -6.60
C HIS A 128 3.16 13.32 -7.29
N PRO A 129 2.55 13.96 -8.31
CA PRO A 129 1.49 13.33 -9.08
C PRO A 129 1.89 11.98 -9.70
N GLU A 130 3.13 11.84 -10.19
CA GLU A 130 3.58 10.55 -10.73
C GLU A 130 3.75 9.47 -9.64
N ALA A 131 4.05 9.85 -8.39
CA ALA A 131 4.09 8.90 -7.27
C ALA A 131 2.71 8.33 -6.96
N ILE A 132 1.63 9.11 -7.13
CA ILE A 132 0.25 8.60 -6.98
C ILE A 132 0.02 7.40 -7.92
N ILE A 133 0.49 7.49 -9.16
CA ILE A 133 0.33 6.40 -10.14
C ILE A 133 1.22 5.20 -9.82
N LEU A 134 2.42 5.43 -9.27
CA LEU A 134 3.32 4.37 -8.83
C LEU A 134 2.75 3.63 -7.61
N ASP A 135 2.22 4.36 -6.64
CA ASP A 135 1.60 3.82 -5.43
C ASP A 135 0.28 3.11 -5.75
N ASP A 136 -0.50 3.61 -6.72
CA ASP A 136 -1.69 2.92 -7.25
C ASP A 136 -1.36 1.54 -7.84
N ASP A 137 -0.21 1.41 -8.54
CA ASP A 137 0.26 0.11 -9.04
C ASP A 137 0.55 -0.86 -7.87
N LEU A 138 1.18 -0.39 -6.79
CA LEU A 138 1.43 -1.17 -5.58
C LEU A 138 0.13 -1.55 -4.85
N TYR A 139 -0.79 -0.59 -4.70
CA TYR A 139 -2.12 -0.83 -4.15
C TYR A 139 -2.84 -1.94 -4.93
N HIS A 140 -2.87 -1.85 -6.26
CA HIS A 140 -3.54 -2.84 -7.09
C HIS A 140 -2.88 -4.22 -7.01
N ARG A 141 -1.55 -4.30 -6.88
CA ARG A 141 -0.86 -5.58 -6.66
C ARG A 141 -1.31 -6.26 -5.37
N ALA A 142 -1.37 -5.51 -4.26
CA ALA A 142 -1.87 -6.03 -3.01
C ALA A 142 -3.35 -6.42 -3.12
N ARG A 143 -4.18 -5.54 -3.71
CA ARG A 143 -5.61 -5.80 -3.92
C ARG A 143 -5.85 -7.11 -4.69
N TYR A 144 -5.17 -7.33 -5.81
CA TYR A 144 -5.31 -8.58 -6.57
C TYR A 144 -4.77 -9.80 -5.82
N SER A 145 -3.74 -9.63 -4.99
CA SER A 145 -3.20 -10.72 -4.16
C SER A 145 -4.17 -11.16 -3.06
N LEU A 146 -5.08 -10.27 -2.65
CA LEU A 146 -6.08 -10.51 -1.61
C LEU A 146 -7.49 -10.82 -2.17
N MET A 147 -7.68 -10.74 -3.49
CA MET A 147 -8.96 -11.10 -4.11
C MET A 147 -9.16 -12.61 -4.10
N ASP A 148 -10.43 -13.02 -4.00
CA ASP A 148 -10.81 -14.43 -4.11
C ASP A 148 -10.48 -15.00 -5.49
N MET A 149 -10.10 -16.28 -5.50
CA MET A 149 -9.94 -17.05 -6.73
C MET A 149 -11.26 -17.76 -7.07
N GLU A 150 -11.80 -17.51 -8.27
CA GLU A 150 -12.99 -18.20 -8.76
C GLU A 150 -12.68 -19.66 -9.11
N ILE A 151 -13.33 -20.60 -8.42
CA ILE A 151 -13.16 -22.04 -8.62
C ILE A 151 -14.47 -22.63 -9.16
N THR A 152 -14.48 -22.91 -10.47
CA THR A 152 -15.59 -23.58 -11.18
C THR A 152 -15.00 -24.61 -12.14
N PRO A 153 -15.82 -25.53 -12.70
CA PRO A 153 -15.33 -26.45 -13.72
C PRO A 153 -14.65 -25.76 -14.92
N GLU A 154 -15.15 -24.60 -15.34
CA GLU A 154 -14.58 -23.81 -16.44
C GLU A 154 -13.22 -23.18 -16.09
N THR A 155 -13.06 -22.64 -14.87
CA THR A 155 -11.80 -22.01 -14.44
C THR A 155 -10.75 -23.05 -14.06
N LEU A 156 -11.17 -24.24 -13.60
CA LEU A 156 -10.28 -25.36 -13.31
C LEU A 156 -9.78 -26.06 -14.58
N ALA A 157 -10.59 -26.09 -15.66
CA ALA A 157 -10.20 -26.51 -17.01
C ALA A 157 -9.61 -27.93 -17.11
N VAL A 158 -10.07 -28.87 -16.27
CA VAL A 158 -9.53 -30.25 -16.19
C VAL A 158 -9.74 -31.02 -17.49
N ASP A 159 -10.86 -30.79 -18.17
CA ASP A 159 -11.16 -31.36 -19.49
C ASP A 159 -10.16 -30.89 -20.56
N VAL A 160 -9.81 -29.60 -20.55
CA VAL A 160 -8.81 -29.02 -21.45
C VAL A 160 -7.43 -29.61 -21.18
N ILE A 161 -7.05 -29.74 -19.90
CA ILE A 161 -5.80 -30.38 -19.48
C ILE A 161 -5.74 -31.82 -19.99
N GLY A 162 -6.81 -32.59 -19.81
CA GLY A 162 -6.92 -33.96 -20.30
C GLY A 162 -6.83 -34.06 -21.83
N ALA A 163 -7.45 -33.12 -22.55
CA ALA A 163 -7.43 -33.08 -24.02
C ALA A 163 -6.06 -32.70 -24.60
N VAL A 164 -5.29 -31.84 -23.94
CA VAL A 164 -3.92 -31.49 -24.35
C VAL A 164 -2.95 -32.64 -24.10
N GLY A 165 -3.06 -33.30 -22.95
CA GLY A 165 -2.22 -34.44 -22.58
C GLY A 165 -0.75 -34.08 -22.29
N PRO A 166 0.05 -35.07 -21.88
CA PRO A 166 1.46 -34.86 -21.52
C PRO A 166 2.31 -34.36 -22.70
N GLY A 167 3.17 -33.37 -22.45
CA GLY A 167 4.07 -32.81 -23.47
C GLY A 167 3.43 -31.85 -24.47
N GLY A 168 2.11 -31.62 -24.38
CA GLY A 168 1.38 -30.65 -25.21
C GLY A 168 1.48 -29.21 -24.71
N HIS A 169 0.79 -28.29 -25.41
CA HIS A 169 0.66 -26.89 -25.03
C HIS A 169 -0.75 -26.34 -25.28
N PHE A 170 -1.12 -25.27 -24.59
CA PHE A 170 -2.51 -24.75 -24.58
C PHE A 170 -2.81 -23.71 -25.66
N LEU A 171 -1.81 -23.24 -26.43
CA LEU A 171 -1.97 -22.13 -27.39
C LEU A 171 -3.12 -22.30 -28.40
N ALA A 172 -3.39 -23.53 -28.84
CA ALA A 172 -4.44 -23.83 -29.82
C ALA A 172 -5.84 -24.03 -29.21
N GLN A 173 -5.96 -24.04 -27.87
CA GLN A 173 -7.20 -24.35 -27.19
C GLN A 173 -8.21 -23.22 -27.29
N LYS A 174 -9.49 -23.58 -27.52
CA LYS A 174 -10.60 -22.61 -27.50
C LYS A 174 -10.70 -21.92 -26.14
N HIS A 175 -10.46 -22.67 -25.06
CA HIS A 175 -10.40 -22.16 -23.69
C HIS A 175 -9.37 -21.04 -23.55
N THR A 176 -8.12 -21.26 -23.98
CA THR A 176 -7.09 -20.22 -23.96
C THR A 176 -7.51 -18.99 -24.75
N ARG A 177 -8.04 -19.15 -25.97
CA ARG A 177 -8.50 -18.00 -26.77
C ARG A 177 -9.62 -17.21 -26.07
N LYS A 178 -10.52 -17.89 -25.37
CA LYS A 178 -11.64 -17.29 -24.61
C LYS A 178 -11.13 -16.47 -23.42
N HIS A 179 -10.15 -17.00 -22.68
CA HIS A 179 -9.72 -16.41 -21.40
C HIS A 179 -8.48 -15.50 -21.49
N MET A 180 -7.63 -15.65 -22.51
CA MET A 180 -6.32 -14.99 -22.57
C MET A 180 -6.37 -13.46 -22.43
N ARG A 181 -7.42 -12.81 -22.97
CA ARG A 181 -7.57 -11.34 -22.88
C ARG A 181 -7.79 -10.85 -21.45
N ALA A 182 -8.38 -11.68 -20.59
CA ALA A 182 -8.62 -11.36 -19.18
C ALA A 182 -7.55 -11.95 -18.24
N ALA A 183 -6.76 -12.91 -18.73
CA ALA A 183 -5.79 -13.66 -17.93
C ALA A 183 -4.63 -12.83 -17.38
N MET A 184 -4.31 -11.69 -18.01
CA MET A 184 -3.27 -10.79 -17.54
C MET A 184 -3.75 -9.34 -17.62
N LYS A 185 -3.70 -8.65 -16.49
CA LYS A 185 -3.79 -7.18 -16.44
C LYS A 185 -2.37 -6.61 -16.42
N PRO A 186 -2.00 -5.75 -17.40
CA PRO A 186 -0.68 -5.14 -17.39
C PRO A 186 -0.52 -4.24 -16.16
N ALA A 187 0.50 -4.50 -15.36
CA ALA A 187 0.97 -3.55 -14.35
C ALA A 187 1.69 -2.39 -15.03
N LEU A 188 1.90 -1.28 -14.31
CA LEU A 188 2.61 -0.10 -14.80
C LEU A 188 4.00 -0.48 -15.36
N THR A 189 4.68 -1.43 -14.73
CA THR A 189 6.01 -1.92 -15.14
C THR A 189 6.00 -2.78 -16.42
N HIS A 190 4.82 -3.15 -16.93
CA HIS A 190 4.68 -3.97 -18.14
C HIS A 190 4.32 -3.15 -19.38
N HIS A 191 4.32 -1.82 -19.28
CA HIS A 191 4.12 -0.93 -20.43
C HIS A 191 5.34 -0.97 -21.36
N ARG A 192 5.09 -1.39 -22.61
CA ARG A 192 6.12 -1.49 -23.66
C ARG A 192 6.05 -0.30 -24.59
N GLY A 193 7.22 0.20 -25.00
CA GLY A 193 7.33 1.22 -26.03
C GLY A 193 7.25 0.64 -27.45
N PRO A 194 7.34 1.49 -28.50
CA PRO A 194 7.29 1.06 -29.90
C PRO A 194 8.36 0.04 -30.28
N SER A 195 9.51 0.04 -29.59
CA SER A 195 10.60 -0.93 -29.77
C SER A 195 10.32 -2.31 -29.14
N GLY A 196 9.19 -2.47 -28.46
CA GLY A 196 8.84 -3.67 -27.71
C GLY A 196 9.53 -3.80 -26.35
N LYS A 197 10.46 -2.90 -25.99
CA LYS A 197 11.11 -2.88 -24.67
C LYS A 197 10.19 -2.27 -23.60
N TYR A 198 10.34 -2.71 -22.36
CA TYR A 198 9.70 -2.06 -21.22
C TYR A 198 10.21 -0.64 -21.06
N ARG A 199 9.31 0.26 -20.70
CA ARG A 199 9.59 1.68 -20.47
C ARG A 199 9.94 1.92 -19.00
N ASP A 200 10.56 3.05 -18.72
CA ASP A 200 10.73 3.53 -17.35
C ASP A 200 9.34 3.77 -16.72
N PRO A 201 8.99 3.08 -15.62
CA PRO A 201 7.72 3.27 -14.93
C PRO A 201 7.46 4.73 -14.54
N ARG A 202 8.50 5.51 -14.23
CA ARG A 202 8.37 6.94 -13.89
C ARG A 202 7.86 7.76 -15.07
N GLU A 203 8.36 7.50 -16.28
CA GLU A 203 7.88 8.18 -17.48
C GLU A 203 6.43 7.81 -17.79
N VAL A 204 6.09 6.51 -17.67
CA VAL A 204 4.73 6.02 -17.91
C VAL A 204 3.76 6.65 -16.91
N ALA A 205 4.14 6.71 -15.63
CA ALA A 205 3.36 7.39 -14.60
C ALA A 205 3.13 8.87 -14.92
N ARG A 206 4.18 9.59 -15.32
CA ARG A 206 4.09 11.01 -15.70
C ARG A 206 3.16 11.24 -16.89
N GLU A 207 3.28 10.44 -17.94
CA GLU A 207 2.37 10.52 -19.09
C GLU A 207 0.92 10.23 -18.69
N LYS A 208 0.71 9.25 -17.80
CA LYS A 208 -0.62 8.93 -17.29
C LYS A 208 -1.22 10.09 -16.51
N VAL A 209 -0.43 10.77 -15.66
CA VAL A 209 -0.85 11.99 -14.97
C VAL A 209 -1.27 13.07 -15.97
N GLN A 210 -0.43 13.38 -16.96
CA GLN A 210 -0.73 14.41 -17.96
C GLN A 210 -2.01 14.10 -18.73
N TRP A 211 -2.20 12.82 -19.08
CA TRP A 211 -3.44 12.37 -19.72
C TRP A 211 -4.65 12.58 -18.81
N ILE A 212 -4.58 12.21 -17.53
CA ILE A 212 -5.69 12.42 -16.58
C ILE A 212 -6.04 13.91 -16.49
N LEU A 213 -5.04 14.77 -16.27
CA LEU A 213 -5.23 16.23 -16.13
C LEU A 213 -5.81 16.91 -17.38
N THR A 214 -5.66 16.29 -18.55
CA THR A 214 -6.18 16.84 -19.81
C THR A 214 -7.59 16.32 -20.15
N ASN A 215 -7.99 15.18 -19.57
CA ASN A 215 -9.20 14.45 -19.98
C ASN A 215 -10.27 14.34 -18.88
N TYR A 216 -9.99 14.82 -17.67
CA TYR A 216 -10.89 14.88 -16.52
C TYR A 216 -10.70 16.22 -15.79
#